data_AF-A0A845MR67-F1
#
_entry.id   AF-A0A845MR67-F1
#
_cell.length_a   1.000
_cell.length_b   1.000
_cell.length_c   1.000
_cell.angle_alpha   90.00
_cell.angle_beta   90.00
_cell.angle_gamma   90.00
#
_symmetry.space_group_name_H-M   'P 1'
#
loop_
_entity.id
_entity.type
_entity.pdbx_description
1 polymer ?
#
loop_
_entity_poly.entity_id
_entity_poly.type
_entity_poly.pdbx_seq_one_letter_code
_entity_poly.pdbx_strand_id
1 'polypeptide(L)'
;MSQVTFKAAYYNYDDSHTGFPPDDFTPNVNGDAPSFDFVISRFADGEVASRYGDDIWDMRPYRTAAVGLARLHFTFCDGADREESKWLMFVLLYMQEPKRESYIGVGSGVNYLGAIRKITRYSRERGFSVREILESEKNFQEFVDCNRKNSGLLKNLYRILNVLMSLPSGATGYSIPSSKGADLLRDIINRLPSAKQFPVIPPRLLSVLISDLENFINEVFCIVSGLSSFIVFVAEGKVRPRRIRPKSVGRGLGPDIKPDFWSACDQFGLVDVFVKYRVTNLVRLKSFISRVQHGCKTLMHIYSGMRSSEVLALKIGAFQGFKYGGNSVYKINGETSKLHGVNKKTSWITSYEVRTGFEVAEAISIAISKGVGLLQEKKPLFPSVNYISSGCGVGLDPKVACLAKTTLKSQEVYNYFDDDKYKIKGLDFDFLESLDPFRDWREDGFEVGSSWRFTSHQFRRTLAFYAMQSSNVSLPSLKRQLKHISRDMTIYYGSSFSDGFVGALDEGFVSTLKSEKAIG
;
A
#
# COMPACT_ATOMS: atom_id res chain seq x y z
N MET A 1 -35.28 27.40 5.17
CA MET A 1 -34.01 26.72 5.48
C MET A 1 -33.24 26.63 4.18
N SER A 2 -32.06 27.24 4.09
CA SER A 2 -31.19 27.07 2.92
C SER A 2 -30.93 25.57 2.72
N GLN A 3 -31.21 25.03 1.54
CA GLN A 3 -30.86 23.65 1.22
C GLN A 3 -29.35 23.48 1.39
N VAL A 4 -28.95 22.61 2.31
CA VAL A 4 -27.54 22.32 2.57
C VAL A 4 -27.06 21.37 1.47
N THR A 5 -26.15 21.83 0.62
CA THR A 5 -25.48 21.00 -0.38
C THR A 5 -24.24 20.34 0.24
N PHE A 6 -24.18 19.02 0.20
CA PHE A 6 -23.09 18.20 0.68
C PHE A 6 -22.12 17.85 -0.45
N LYS A 7 -20.83 18.09 -0.18
CA LYS A 7 -19.74 17.72 -1.08
C LYS A 7 -19.15 16.37 -0.67
N ALA A 8 -18.65 15.62 -1.64
CA ALA A 8 -17.94 14.37 -1.38
C ALA A 8 -16.74 14.57 -0.43
N ALA A 9 -16.75 13.91 0.73
CA ALA A 9 -15.68 14.00 1.73
C ALA A 9 -14.37 13.30 1.31
N TYR A 10 -14.40 12.52 0.23
CA TYR A 10 -13.25 11.80 -0.34
C TYR A 10 -12.61 12.51 -1.54
N TYR A 11 -13.12 13.68 -1.93
CA TYR A 11 -12.59 14.48 -3.04
C TYR A 11 -12.06 15.81 -2.51
N ASN A 12 -10.86 16.21 -2.98
CA ASN A 12 -10.31 17.52 -2.66
C ASN A 12 -10.67 18.52 -3.78
N TYR A 13 -11.53 19.48 -3.43
CA TYR A 13 -12.03 20.53 -4.33
C TYR A 13 -11.05 21.71 -4.49
N ASP A 14 -10.06 21.82 -3.61
CA ASP A 14 -9.07 22.91 -3.62
C ASP A 14 -7.82 22.57 -4.44
N ASP A 15 -7.70 21.34 -4.92
CA ASP A 15 -6.58 20.91 -5.76
C ASP A 15 -6.96 20.91 -7.25
N SER A 16 -6.34 21.79 -8.03
CA SER A 16 -6.51 21.81 -9.49
C SER A 16 -6.03 20.53 -10.21
N HIS A 17 -5.35 19.62 -9.51
CA HIS A 17 -4.80 18.38 -10.06
C HIS A 17 -5.63 17.13 -9.75
N THR A 18 -6.72 17.21 -8.98
CA THR A 18 -7.54 16.05 -8.58
C THR A 18 -8.56 15.58 -9.63
N GLY A 19 -8.30 15.74 -10.93
CA GLY A 19 -9.21 15.23 -11.96
C GLY A 19 -10.60 15.88 -11.89
N PHE A 20 -11.65 15.13 -12.21
CA PHE A 20 -13.03 15.65 -12.21
C PHE A 20 -13.78 15.29 -10.91
N PRO A 21 -14.54 16.23 -10.32
CA PRO A 21 -15.30 15.97 -9.10
C PRO A 21 -16.49 15.03 -9.36
N PRO A 22 -16.93 14.28 -8.34
CA PRO A 22 -18.22 13.61 -8.37
C PRO A 22 -19.37 14.63 -8.25
N ASP A 23 -20.62 14.18 -8.34
CA ASP A 23 -21.77 15.09 -8.23
C ASP A 23 -21.92 15.61 -6.79
N ASP A 24 -22.38 16.86 -6.64
CA ASP A 24 -22.73 17.42 -5.33
C ASP A 24 -24.13 16.96 -4.91
N PHE A 25 -24.31 16.59 -3.63
CA PHE A 25 -25.56 16.05 -3.13
C PHE A 25 -26.37 17.10 -2.39
N THR A 26 -27.60 17.34 -2.83
CA THR A 26 -28.56 18.19 -2.08
C THR A 26 -29.71 17.29 -1.63
N PRO A 27 -29.91 17.07 -0.32
CA PRO A 27 -30.97 16.19 0.14
C PRO A 27 -32.34 16.80 -0.14
N ASN A 28 -33.28 15.95 -0.56
CA ASN A 28 -34.68 16.33 -0.59
C ASN A 28 -35.23 16.49 0.84
N VAL A 29 -36.36 17.18 0.98
CA VAL A 29 -37.00 17.48 2.29
C VAL A 29 -37.25 16.23 3.15
N ASN A 30 -37.30 15.03 2.54
CA ASN A 30 -37.56 13.75 3.19
C ASN A 30 -36.30 12.94 3.57
N GLY A 31 -35.09 13.41 3.25
CA GLY A 31 -33.85 12.65 3.55
C GLY A 31 -33.67 11.39 2.69
N ASP A 32 -34.22 11.39 1.47
CA ASP A 32 -34.13 10.25 0.56
C ASP A 32 -32.71 10.02 0.02
N ALA A 33 -32.40 8.76 -0.28
CA ALA A 33 -31.18 8.37 -0.98
C ALA A 33 -31.05 9.11 -2.33
N PRO A 34 -29.82 9.34 -2.83
CA PRO A 34 -29.62 9.93 -4.16
C PRO A 34 -30.23 9.05 -5.26
N SER A 35 -30.48 9.65 -6.43
CA SER A 35 -30.96 8.89 -7.59
C SER A 35 -29.95 7.82 -8.01
N PHE A 36 -30.43 6.74 -8.65
CA PHE A 36 -29.56 5.69 -9.18
C PHE A 36 -28.51 6.22 -10.17
N ASP A 37 -28.80 7.33 -10.86
CA ASP A 37 -27.92 7.96 -11.84
C ASP A 37 -26.87 8.90 -11.23
N PHE A 38 -26.96 9.21 -9.94
CA PHE A 38 -26.05 10.10 -9.23
C PHE A 38 -24.59 9.63 -9.38
N VAL A 39 -23.70 10.50 -9.86
CA VAL A 39 -22.32 10.11 -10.15
C VAL A 39 -21.46 10.12 -8.90
N ILE A 40 -21.01 8.94 -8.49
CA ILE A 40 -20.11 8.74 -7.34
C ILE A 40 -18.65 8.93 -7.73
N SER A 41 -18.26 8.63 -8.97
CA SER A 41 -16.88 8.84 -9.39
C SER A 41 -16.71 9.07 -10.87
N ARG A 42 -15.68 9.86 -11.22
CA ARG A 42 -15.27 10.19 -12.59
C ARG A 42 -13.78 9.92 -12.78
N PHE A 43 -13.40 9.51 -13.98
CA PHE A 43 -12.00 9.40 -14.38
C PHE A 43 -11.41 10.79 -14.64
N ALA A 44 -10.08 10.83 -14.82
CA ALA A 44 -9.36 12.08 -15.08
C ALA A 44 -9.71 12.74 -16.43
N ASP A 45 -10.36 12.00 -17.34
CA ASP A 45 -10.90 12.48 -18.62
C ASP A 45 -12.36 12.96 -18.53
N GLY A 46 -12.97 12.87 -17.33
CA GLY A 46 -14.35 13.29 -17.08
C GLY A 46 -15.39 12.20 -17.31
N GLU A 47 -15.00 11.04 -17.85
CA GLU A 47 -15.93 9.92 -18.02
C GLU A 47 -16.41 9.39 -16.67
N VAL A 48 -17.70 9.03 -16.60
CA VAL A 48 -18.31 8.45 -15.40
C VAL A 48 -17.70 7.08 -15.14
N ALA A 49 -17.10 6.92 -13.97
CA ALA A 49 -16.53 5.66 -13.52
C ALA A 49 -17.56 4.83 -12.76
N SER A 50 -18.39 5.45 -11.92
CA SER A 50 -19.47 4.76 -11.19
C SER A 50 -20.60 5.71 -10.79
N ARG A 51 -21.80 5.15 -10.73
CA ARG A 51 -23.03 5.79 -10.24
C ARG A 51 -23.51 5.13 -8.96
N TYR A 52 -24.35 5.82 -8.19
CA TYR A 52 -24.90 5.31 -6.93
C TYR A 52 -25.60 3.96 -7.13
N GLY A 53 -26.33 3.81 -8.23
CA GLY A 53 -27.04 2.58 -8.54
C GLY A 53 -26.16 1.36 -8.82
N ASP A 54 -24.90 1.56 -9.19
CA ASP A 54 -23.99 0.46 -9.52
C ASP A 54 -23.70 -0.42 -8.29
N ASP A 55 -23.54 -1.72 -8.50
CA ASP A 55 -23.15 -2.66 -7.44
C ASP A 55 -21.65 -2.58 -7.08
N ILE A 56 -20.88 -1.84 -7.87
CA ILE A 56 -19.46 -1.63 -7.68
C ILE A 56 -19.17 -0.15 -7.86
N TRP A 57 -18.77 0.54 -6.79
CA TRP A 57 -18.28 1.91 -6.90
C TRP A 57 -16.76 1.93 -7.05
N ASP A 58 -16.29 2.41 -8.20
CA ASP A 58 -14.89 2.49 -8.56
C ASP A 58 -14.28 3.82 -8.11
N MET A 59 -13.57 3.76 -6.98
CA MET A 59 -12.91 4.90 -6.36
C MET A 59 -11.42 5.00 -6.75
N ARG A 60 -10.95 4.22 -7.73
CA ARG A 60 -9.55 4.30 -8.20
C ARG A 60 -9.14 5.69 -8.69
N PRO A 61 -10.00 6.48 -9.37
CA PRO A 61 -9.63 7.83 -9.80
C PRO A 61 -9.20 8.76 -8.65
N TYR A 62 -9.83 8.60 -7.48
CA TYR A 62 -9.58 9.43 -6.29
C TYR A 62 -8.57 8.81 -5.32
N ARG A 63 -7.95 7.68 -5.68
CA ARG A 63 -7.01 6.98 -4.79
C ARG A 63 -5.66 7.69 -4.80
N THR A 64 -5.28 8.23 -3.64
CA THR A 64 -3.98 8.87 -3.42
C THR A 64 -2.85 7.89 -3.11
N ALA A 65 -3.16 6.66 -2.70
CA ALA A 65 -2.18 5.60 -2.56
C ALA A 65 -1.90 4.90 -3.90
N ALA A 66 -0.63 4.59 -4.18
CA ALA A 66 -0.25 3.88 -5.40
C ALA A 66 -0.89 2.49 -5.51
N VAL A 67 -1.01 1.79 -4.38
CA VAL A 67 -1.61 0.45 -4.27
C VAL A 67 -2.65 0.41 -3.16
N GLY A 68 -3.62 -0.48 -3.33
CA GLY A 68 -4.69 -0.71 -2.36
C GLY A 68 -5.99 -1.11 -3.03
N LEU A 69 -6.93 -1.65 -2.25
CA LEU A 69 -8.31 -1.77 -2.69
C LEU A 69 -8.91 -0.36 -2.83
N ALA A 70 -9.65 -0.15 -3.90
CA ALA A 70 -10.32 1.11 -4.19
C ALA A 70 -11.64 0.90 -4.95
N ARG A 71 -12.16 -0.33 -4.94
CA ARG A 71 -13.50 -0.64 -5.44
C ARG A 71 -14.33 -1.08 -4.25
N LEU A 72 -15.51 -0.48 -4.13
CA LEU A 72 -16.49 -0.78 -3.10
C LEU A 72 -17.51 -1.74 -3.72
N HIS A 73 -17.42 -3.03 -3.36
CA HIS A 73 -18.29 -4.07 -3.90
C HIS A 73 -19.45 -4.35 -2.94
N PHE A 74 -20.68 -4.11 -3.41
CA PHE A 74 -21.92 -4.30 -2.67
C PHE A 74 -22.61 -5.65 -2.94
N THR A 75 -22.01 -6.51 -3.77
CA THR A 75 -22.54 -7.84 -4.14
C THR A 75 -22.49 -8.89 -3.02
N PHE A 76 -22.25 -8.49 -1.77
CA PHE A 76 -22.25 -9.41 -0.61
C PHE A 76 -23.65 -9.58 0.01
N CYS A 77 -24.62 -8.77 -0.41
CA CYS A 77 -26.03 -8.82 -0.05
C CYS A 77 -26.88 -8.40 -1.25
N ASP A 78 -28.20 -8.59 -1.15
CA ASP A 78 -29.16 -8.39 -2.24
C ASP A 78 -30.39 -7.63 -1.73
N GLY A 79 -31.17 -7.04 -2.64
CA GLY A 79 -32.42 -6.36 -2.30
C GLY A 79 -32.24 -5.22 -1.30
N ALA A 80 -33.11 -5.16 -0.30
CA ALA A 80 -33.14 -4.09 0.70
C ALA A 80 -31.81 -3.94 1.48
N ASP A 81 -31.16 -5.06 1.83
CA ASP A 81 -29.88 -5.05 2.56
C ASP A 81 -28.76 -4.35 1.75
N ARG A 82 -28.80 -4.48 0.42
CA ARG A 82 -27.83 -3.86 -0.48
C ARG A 82 -28.04 -2.36 -0.55
N GLU A 83 -29.28 -1.94 -0.71
CA GLU A 83 -29.63 -0.52 -0.77
C GLU A 83 -29.40 0.17 0.58
N GLU A 84 -29.69 -0.50 1.70
CA GLU A 84 -29.31 -0.01 3.03
C GLU A 84 -27.79 0.13 3.19
N SER A 85 -27.02 -0.86 2.70
CA SER A 85 -25.56 -0.80 2.74
C SER A 85 -24.98 0.31 1.87
N LYS A 86 -25.54 0.54 0.66
CA LYS A 86 -25.18 1.65 -0.23
C LYS A 86 -25.50 2.99 0.43
N TRP A 87 -26.69 3.12 1.02
CA TRP A 87 -27.10 4.34 1.71
C TRP A 87 -26.19 4.67 2.90
N LEU A 88 -25.94 3.70 3.78
CA LEU A 88 -25.03 3.89 4.91
C LEU A 88 -23.61 4.27 4.44
N MET A 89 -23.12 3.65 3.37
CA MET A 89 -21.84 4.01 2.76
C MET A 89 -21.86 5.44 2.20
N PHE A 90 -22.96 5.85 1.57
CA PHE A 90 -23.13 7.20 1.02
C PHE A 90 -23.13 8.26 2.11
N VAL A 91 -23.89 8.06 3.20
CA VAL A 91 -23.88 8.95 4.38
C VAL A 91 -22.46 9.15 4.90
N LEU A 92 -21.68 8.07 4.99
CA LEU A 92 -20.28 8.12 5.43
C LEU A 92 -19.35 8.81 4.43
N LEU A 93 -19.68 8.91 3.15
CA LEU A 93 -18.82 9.50 2.13
C LEU A 93 -19.20 10.94 1.74
N TYR A 94 -20.45 11.34 1.94
CA TYR A 94 -20.99 12.63 1.49
C TYR A 94 -21.48 13.50 2.62
N MET A 95 -22.18 12.94 3.60
CA MET A 95 -22.91 13.76 4.58
C MET A 95 -22.06 14.21 5.77
N GLN A 96 -20.74 14.01 5.73
CA GLN A 96 -19.84 14.49 6.77
C GLN A 96 -19.41 15.93 6.47
N GLU A 97 -19.52 16.82 7.46
CA GLU A 97 -18.81 18.10 7.38
C GLU A 97 -17.29 17.83 7.40
N PRO A 98 -16.51 18.38 6.45
CA PRO A 98 -15.06 18.25 6.47
C PRO A 98 -14.50 18.96 7.70
N LYS A 99 -14.29 18.20 8.78
CA LYS A 99 -13.60 18.70 9.97
C LYS A 99 -12.12 18.90 9.60
N ARG A 100 -11.75 20.13 9.24
CA ARG A 100 -10.37 20.61 8.99
C ARG A 100 -9.60 19.83 7.93
N GLU A 101 -9.51 20.32 6.69
CA GLU A 101 -8.55 19.90 5.62
C GLU A 101 -8.32 18.37 5.42
N SER A 102 -9.14 17.51 6.02
CA SER A 102 -8.85 16.09 6.20
C SER A 102 -9.91 15.27 5.47
N TYR A 103 -9.56 14.93 4.23
CA TYR A 103 -10.39 14.13 3.34
C TYR A 103 -10.40 12.66 3.77
N ILE A 104 -11.53 11.98 3.54
CA ILE A 104 -11.64 10.54 3.72
C ILE A 104 -10.86 9.86 2.61
N GLY A 105 -9.69 9.32 2.94
CA GLY A 105 -8.94 8.51 1.99
C GLY A 105 -9.76 7.28 1.55
N VAL A 106 -9.69 6.92 0.27
CA VAL A 106 -10.39 5.75 -0.31
C VAL A 106 -10.21 4.46 0.50
N GLY A 107 -9.02 4.26 1.09
CA GLY A 107 -8.76 3.12 1.97
C GLY A 107 -9.63 3.09 3.24
N SER A 108 -9.96 4.26 3.81
CA SER A 108 -10.92 4.37 4.92
C SER A 108 -12.32 3.97 4.47
N GLY A 109 -12.72 4.36 3.25
CA GLY A 109 -13.98 3.92 2.64
C GLY A 109 -14.09 2.40 2.54
N VAL A 110 -13.02 1.73 2.09
CA VAL A 110 -12.96 0.25 2.05
C VAL A 110 -13.09 -0.36 3.45
N ASN A 111 -12.46 0.26 4.45
CA ASN A 111 -12.55 -0.19 5.84
C ASN A 111 -13.97 -0.04 6.41
N TYR A 112 -14.67 1.04 6.09
CA TYR A 112 -16.08 1.22 6.44
C TYR A 112 -16.95 0.14 5.80
N LEU A 113 -16.79 -0.12 4.49
CA LEU A 113 -17.52 -1.19 3.82
C LEU A 113 -17.25 -2.57 4.43
N GLY A 114 -16.01 -2.81 4.88
CA GLY A 114 -15.66 -4.03 5.62
C GLY A 114 -16.44 -4.17 6.94
N ALA A 115 -16.66 -3.07 7.65
CA ALA A 115 -17.49 -3.05 8.86
C ALA A 115 -18.99 -3.21 8.54
N ILE A 116 -19.48 -2.50 7.53
CA ILE A 116 -20.86 -2.60 7.03
C ILE A 116 -21.18 -4.05 6.65
N ARG A 117 -20.32 -4.68 5.84
CA ARG A 117 -20.48 -6.09 5.46
C ARG A 117 -20.61 -7.03 6.66
N LYS A 118 -19.88 -6.77 7.75
CA LYS A 118 -19.94 -7.60 8.96
C LYS A 118 -21.25 -7.40 9.72
N ILE A 119 -21.73 -6.17 9.87
CA ILE A 119 -23.01 -5.91 10.53
C ILE A 119 -24.20 -6.37 9.69
N THR A 120 -24.19 -6.17 8.35
CA THR A 120 -25.23 -6.67 7.44
C THR A 120 -25.33 -8.19 7.47
N ARG A 121 -24.19 -8.89 7.52
CA ARG A 121 -24.22 -10.35 7.67
C ARG A 121 -24.85 -10.77 8.99
N TYR A 122 -24.47 -10.12 10.10
CA TYR A 122 -25.02 -10.41 11.42
C TYR A 122 -26.51 -10.11 11.52
N SER A 123 -26.96 -8.98 10.95
CA SER A 123 -28.37 -8.59 10.96
C SER A 123 -29.22 -9.62 10.20
N ARG A 124 -28.77 -10.05 9.01
CA ARG A 124 -29.42 -11.08 8.20
C ARG A 124 -29.51 -12.44 8.90
N GLU A 125 -28.46 -12.86 9.60
CA GLU A 125 -28.45 -14.12 10.37
C GLU A 125 -29.51 -14.12 11.50
N ARG A 126 -29.96 -12.95 11.94
CA ARG A 126 -30.94 -12.77 13.04
C ARG A 126 -32.29 -12.21 12.59
N GLY A 127 -32.50 -11.98 11.31
CA GLY A 127 -33.75 -11.44 10.76
C GLY A 127 -33.96 -9.96 11.07
N PHE A 128 -32.91 -9.19 11.31
CA PHE A 128 -32.95 -7.74 11.51
C PHE A 128 -32.31 -7.00 10.32
N SER A 129 -32.69 -5.74 10.12
CA SER A 129 -32.00 -4.75 9.28
C SER A 129 -30.76 -4.18 9.99
N VAL A 130 -29.84 -3.56 9.25
CA VAL A 130 -28.66 -2.90 9.85
C VAL A 130 -29.12 -1.77 10.78
N ARG A 131 -30.14 -1.03 10.39
CA ARG A 131 -30.80 0.00 11.18
C ARG A 131 -31.28 -0.50 12.52
N GLU A 132 -32.03 -1.60 12.56
CA GLU A 132 -32.53 -2.17 13.83
C GLU A 132 -31.39 -2.61 14.76
N ILE A 133 -30.27 -3.08 14.22
CA ILE A 133 -29.09 -3.40 15.04
C ILE A 133 -28.45 -2.13 15.60
N LEU A 134 -28.28 -1.08 14.79
CA LEU A 134 -27.66 0.18 15.21
C LEU A 134 -28.53 1.01 16.16
N GLU A 135 -29.85 0.93 16.02
CA GLU A 135 -30.82 1.63 16.86
C GLU A 135 -31.14 0.88 18.17
N SER A 136 -30.87 -0.43 18.25
CA SER A 136 -31.12 -1.22 19.47
C SER A 136 -29.86 -1.37 20.32
N GLU A 137 -29.85 -0.78 21.52
CA GLU A 137 -28.73 -0.88 22.48
C GLU A 137 -28.38 -2.36 22.77
N LYS A 138 -29.39 -3.21 22.94
CA LYS A 138 -29.22 -4.64 23.23
C LYS A 138 -28.58 -5.39 22.05
N ASN A 139 -29.12 -5.22 20.84
CA ASN A 139 -28.62 -5.93 19.67
C ASN A 139 -27.22 -5.45 19.27
N PHE A 140 -26.96 -4.15 19.42
CA PHE A 140 -25.64 -3.58 19.18
C PHE A 140 -24.59 -4.11 20.16
N GLN A 141 -24.90 -4.13 21.45
CA GLN A 141 -24.03 -4.68 22.50
C GLN A 141 -23.66 -6.13 22.18
N GLU A 142 -24.64 -6.96 21.82
CA GLU A 142 -24.40 -8.37 21.49
C GLU A 142 -23.51 -8.54 20.26
N PHE A 143 -23.69 -7.71 19.23
CA PHE A 143 -22.81 -7.68 18.06
C PHE A 143 -21.37 -7.31 18.43
N VAL A 144 -21.18 -6.31 19.30
CA VAL A 144 -19.86 -5.89 19.79
C VAL A 144 -19.19 -7.02 20.57
N ASP A 145 -19.93 -7.69 21.45
CA ASP A 145 -19.41 -8.79 22.27
C ASP A 145 -18.96 -9.99 21.41
N CYS A 146 -19.72 -10.34 20.37
CA CYS A 146 -19.32 -11.35 19.38
C CYS A 146 -18.03 -10.98 18.60
N ASN A 147 -17.66 -9.70 18.55
CA ASN A 147 -16.56 -9.19 17.75
C ASN A 147 -15.43 -8.53 18.57
N ARG A 148 -15.40 -8.76 19.89
CA ARG A 148 -14.50 -8.06 20.83
C ARG A 148 -13.02 -8.14 20.49
N LYS A 149 -12.58 -9.22 19.83
CA LYS A 149 -11.17 -9.43 19.41
C LYS A 149 -10.78 -8.64 18.16
N ASN A 150 -11.74 -8.14 17.37
CA ASN A 150 -11.47 -7.48 16.10
C ASN A 150 -11.33 -5.95 16.27
N SER A 151 -10.18 -5.52 16.76
CA SER A 151 -9.90 -4.10 17.04
C SER A 151 -10.12 -3.16 15.85
N GLY A 152 -9.81 -3.61 14.62
CA GLY A 152 -10.02 -2.83 13.40
C GLY A 152 -11.51 -2.60 13.13
N LEU A 153 -12.33 -3.64 13.26
CA LEU A 153 -13.78 -3.54 13.11
C LEU A 153 -14.37 -2.59 14.16
N LEU A 154 -14.03 -2.76 15.44
CA LEU A 154 -14.55 -1.92 16.53
C LEU A 154 -14.21 -0.44 16.36
N LYS A 155 -12.97 -0.13 15.94
CA LYS A 155 -12.54 1.25 15.63
C LYS A 155 -13.33 1.86 14.47
N ASN A 156 -13.63 1.07 13.43
CA ASN A 156 -14.43 1.55 12.31
C ASN A 156 -15.90 1.73 12.70
N LEU A 157 -16.48 0.81 13.48
CA LEU A 157 -17.85 0.95 14.02
C LEU A 157 -17.98 2.19 14.89
N TYR A 158 -17.00 2.46 15.76
CA TYR A 158 -16.99 3.68 16.59
C TYR A 158 -17.02 4.94 15.71
N ARG A 159 -16.27 4.96 14.61
CA ARG A 159 -16.29 6.08 13.66
C ARG A 159 -17.64 6.20 12.95
N ILE A 160 -18.23 5.08 12.50
CA ILE A 160 -19.55 5.07 11.86
C ILE A 160 -20.60 5.66 12.80
N LEU A 161 -20.64 5.20 14.07
CA LEU A 161 -21.58 5.73 15.06
C LEU A 161 -21.39 7.22 15.31
N ASN A 162 -20.15 7.70 15.46
CA ASN A 162 -19.91 9.13 15.67
C ASN A 162 -20.37 9.99 14.49
N VAL A 163 -20.27 9.49 13.27
CA VAL A 163 -20.79 10.18 12.08
C VAL A 163 -22.32 10.23 12.14
N LEU A 164 -22.97 9.08 12.36
CA LEU A 164 -24.44 9.01 12.43
C LEU A 164 -25.01 9.86 13.56
N MET A 165 -24.39 9.87 14.74
CA MET A 165 -24.80 10.72 15.88
C MET A 165 -24.57 12.22 15.63
N SER A 166 -23.65 12.59 14.74
CA SER A 166 -23.41 13.99 14.40
C SER A 166 -24.39 14.57 13.40
N LEU A 167 -25.21 13.73 12.77
CA LEU A 167 -26.15 14.11 11.73
C LEU A 167 -27.60 14.02 12.22
N PRO A 168 -28.52 14.87 11.72
CA PRO A 168 -29.94 14.78 12.06
C PRO A 168 -30.53 13.42 11.64
N SER A 169 -31.30 12.79 12.52
CA SER A 169 -31.93 11.49 12.26
C SER A 169 -32.89 11.52 11.07
N GLY A 170 -33.58 12.63 10.86
CA GLY A 170 -34.45 12.84 9.69
C GLY A 170 -33.70 12.91 8.36
N ALA A 171 -32.41 13.23 8.37
CA ALA A 171 -31.59 13.31 7.15
C ALA A 171 -30.87 11.99 6.83
N THR A 172 -30.54 11.19 7.84
CA THR A 172 -29.84 9.90 7.66
C THR A 172 -30.77 8.70 7.65
N GLY A 173 -31.98 8.86 8.18
CA GLY A 173 -32.85 7.72 8.46
C GLY A 173 -32.31 6.81 9.56
N TYR A 174 -31.41 7.29 10.44
CA TYR A 174 -30.94 6.53 11.60
C TYR A 174 -31.21 7.32 12.89
N SER A 175 -31.92 6.72 13.83
CA SER A 175 -32.20 7.30 15.14
C SER A 175 -31.35 6.62 16.21
N ILE A 176 -30.08 7.00 16.31
CA ILE A 176 -29.17 6.44 17.32
C ILE A 176 -29.62 6.91 18.73
N PRO A 177 -30.09 6.01 19.62
CA PRO A 177 -30.85 6.39 20.82
C PRO A 177 -30.00 7.06 21.91
N SER A 178 -28.69 6.79 21.96
CA SER A 178 -27.80 7.32 22.99
C SER A 178 -26.31 7.18 22.62
N SER A 179 -25.44 7.91 23.33
CA SER A 179 -23.98 7.78 23.21
C SER A 179 -23.44 6.44 23.76
N LYS A 180 -24.25 5.66 24.48
CA LYS A 180 -23.80 4.48 25.22
C LYS A 180 -23.10 3.44 24.34
N GLY A 181 -23.60 3.19 23.13
CA GLY A 181 -22.94 2.28 22.19
C GLY A 181 -21.56 2.78 21.74
N ALA A 182 -21.40 4.09 21.58
CA ALA A 182 -20.11 4.70 21.28
C ALA A 182 -19.18 4.71 22.50
N ASP A 183 -19.72 4.94 23.69
CA ASP A 183 -18.97 4.91 24.96
C ASP A 183 -18.46 3.49 25.29
N LEU A 184 -19.31 2.46 25.10
CA LEU A 184 -18.91 1.06 25.17
C LEU A 184 -17.72 0.76 24.26
N LEU A 185 -17.81 1.17 22.98
CA LEU A 185 -16.73 0.95 22.03
C LEU A 185 -15.47 1.70 22.43
N ARG A 186 -15.60 2.94 22.92
CA ARG A 186 -14.46 3.73 23.40
C ARG A 186 -13.75 3.04 24.56
N ASP A 187 -14.50 2.50 25.53
CA ASP A 187 -13.94 1.79 26.68
C ASP A 187 -13.22 0.51 26.26
N ILE A 188 -13.81 -0.27 25.35
CA ILE A 188 -13.16 -1.48 24.82
C ILE A 188 -11.89 -1.08 24.07
N ILE A 189 -11.94 -0.05 23.21
CA ILE A 189 -10.80 0.40 22.41
C ILE A 189 -9.65 0.91 23.29
N ASN A 190 -9.95 1.63 24.37
CA ASN A 190 -8.96 2.16 25.30
C ASN A 190 -8.27 1.06 26.14
N ARG A 191 -8.92 -0.08 26.34
CA ARG A 191 -8.34 -1.26 27.02
C ARG A 191 -7.53 -2.15 26.09
N LEU A 192 -7.57 -1.93 24.77
CA LEU A 192 -6.74 -2.68 23.84
C LEU A 192 -5.27 -2.30 24.02
N PRO A 193 -4.34 -3.28 23.99
CA PRO A 193 -2.92 -2.97 24.04
C PRO A 193 -2.53 -2.04 22.87
N SER A 194 -1.70 -1.05 23.18
CA SER A 194 -1.11 -0.17 22.17
C SER A 194 -0.40 -0.99 21.09
N ALA A 195 -0.44 -0.50 19.85
CA ALA A 195 0.22 -1.19 18.75
C ALA A 195 1.73 -1.25 19.02
N LYS A 196 2.29 -2.47 19.12
CA LYS A 196 3.73 -2.69 19.28
C LYS A 196 4.48 -2.06 18.11
N GLN A 197 5.63 -1.42 18.38
CA GLN A 197 6.50 -0.92 17.32
C GLN A 197 7.08 -2.09 16.49
N PHE A 198 7.34 -1.87 15.20
CA PHE A 198 8.02 -2.87 14.36
C PHE A 198 9.46 -3.07 14.84
N PRO A 199 10.05 -4.27 14.96
CA PRO A 199 11.45 -4.43 15.39
C PRO A 199 12.44 -3.67 14.51
N VAL A 200 13.56 -3.25 15.11
CA VAL A 200 14.76 -2.83 14.36
C VAL A 200 15.49 -4.09 13.92
N ILE A 201 15.80 -4.20 12.62
CA ILE A 201 16.61 -5.29 12.06
C ILE A 201 18.02 -5.25 12.65
N PRO A 202 18.51 -6.34 13.28
CA PRO A 202 19.87 -6.44 13.80
C PRO A 202 20.94 -6.19 12.73
N PRO A 203 22.11 -5.60 13.09
CA PRO A 203 23.13 -5.18 12.11
C PRO A 203 23.62 -6.33 11.21
N ARG A 204 23.82 -7.51 11.79
CA ARG A 204 24.27 -8.71 11.08
C ARG A 204 23.25 -9.16 10.02
N LEU A 205 21.97 -9.19 10.38
CA LEU A 205 20.90 -9.59 9.47
C LEU A 205 20.72 -8.57 8.35
N LEU A 206 20.84 -7.28 8.68
CA LEU A 206 20.76 -6.20 7.70
C LEU A 206 21.91 -6.25 6.70
N SER A 207 23.16 -6.42 7.16
CA SER A 207 24.33 -6.47 6.28
C SER A 207 24.28 -7.66 5.33
N VAL A 208 23.94 -8.85 5.84
CA VAL A 208 23.75 -10.06 5.02
C VAL A 208 22.68 -9.83 3.96
N LEU A 209 21.55 -9.21 4.33
CA LEU A 209 20.49 -8.92 3.38
C LEU A 209 20.95 -7.96 2.27
N ILE A 210 21.68 -6.90 2.61
CA ILE A 210 22.20 -5.94 1.62
C ILE A 210 23.12 -6.66 0.63
N SER A 211 24.06 -7.47 1.12
CA SER A 211 24.97 -8.23 0.25
C SER A 211 24.24 -9.23 -0.65
N ASP A 212 23.29 -10.00 -0.12
CA ASP A 212 22.52 -10.96 -0.93
C ASP A 212 21.65 -10.23 -1.98
N LEU A 213 21.07 -9.07 -1.64
CA LEU A 213 20.32 -8.22 -2.58
C LEU A 213 21.21 -7.67 -3.69
N GLU A 214 22.37 -7.12 -3.35
CA GLU A 214 23.33 -6.56 -4.31
C GLU A 214 23.81 -7.64 -5.27
N ASN A 215 24.22 -8.80 -4.76
CA ASN A 215 24.63 -9.95 -5.58
C ASN A 215 23.52 -10.36 -6.56
N PHE A 216 22.29 -10.55 -6.06
CA PHE A 216 21.16 -10.93 -6.90
C PHE A 216 20.83 -9.88 -7.96
N ILE A 217 20.81 -8.60 -7.59
CA ILE A 217 20.49 -7.51 -8.52
C ILE A 217 21.59 -7.37 -9.57
N ASN A 218 22.87 -7.50 -9.20
CA ASN A 218 24.00 -7.46 -10.13
C ASN A 218 23.96 -8.62 -11.12
N GLU A 219 23.63 -9.85 -10.69
CA GLU A 219 23.44 -10.98 -11.60
C GLU A 219 22.32 -10.72 -12.61
N VAL A 220 21.20 -10.14 -12.17
CA VAL A 220 20.08 -9.78 -13.05
C VAL A 220 20.47 -8.61 -13.98
N PHE A 221 21.24 -7.65 -13.49
CA PHE A 221 21.71 -6.52 -14.27
C PHE A 221 22.55 -6.98 -15.47
N CYS A 222 23.44 -7.96 -15.28
CA CYS A 222 24.24 -8.53 -16.36
C CYS A 222 23.40 -9.11 -17.52
N ILE A 223 22.19 -9.61 -17.24
CA ILE A 223 21.29 -10.19 -18.26
C ILE A 223 20.12 -9.29 -18.63
N VAL A 224 20.05 -8.05 -18.12
CA VAL A 224 18.83 -7.24 -18.17
C VAL A 224 18.39 -6.89 -19.60
N SER A 225 19.36 -6.72 -20.52
CA SER A 225 19.09 -6.44 -21.93
C SER A 225 18.41 -7.63 -22.64
N GLY A 226 18.94 -8.83 -22.43
CA GLY A 226 18.37 -10.10 -22.91
C GLY A 226 17.00 -10.36 -22.28
N LEU A 227 16.88 -10.16 -20.97
CA LEU A 227 15.64 -10.35 -20.21
C LEU A 227 14.54 -9.41 -20.70
N SER A 228 14.84 -8.12 -20.90
CA SER A 228 13.90 -7.13 -21.44
C SER A 228 13.41 -7.51 -22.84
N SER A 229 14.32 -7.94 -23.71
CA SER A 229 13.98 -8.39 -25.07
C SER A 229 13.10 -9.64 -25.04
N PHE A 230 13.41 -10.60 -24.17
CA PHE A 230 12.60 -11.79 -23.96
C PHE A 230 11.21 -11.49 -23.40
N ILE A 231 11.06 -10.52 -22.48
CA ILE A 231 9.76 -10.08 -21.98
C ILE A 231 8.89 -9.53 -23.11
N VAL A 232 9.45 -8.68 -23.98
CA VAL A 232 8.73 -8.16 -25.15
C VAL A 232 8.34 -9.31 -26.09
N PHE A 233 9.27 -10.21 -26.39
CA PHE A 233 9.02 -11.39 -27.23
C PHE A 233 7.89 -12.29 -26.69
N VAL A 234 7.83 -12.50 -25.37
CA VAL A 234 6.75 -13.24 -24.69
C VAL A 234 5.41 -12.49 -24.76
N ALA A 235 5.43 -11.18 -24.55
CA ALA A 235 4.22 -10.34 -24.57
C ALA A 235 3.59 -10.28 -25.98
N GLU A 236 4.40 -10.28 -27.03
CA GLU A 236 3.98 -10.41 -28.43
C GLU A 236 3.46 -11.82 -28.78
N GLY A 237 3.47 -12.75 -27.81
CA GLY A 237 2.95 -14.10 -27.99
C GLY A 237 3.81 -14.98 -28.90
N LYS A 238 5.10 -14.67 -29.05
CA LYS A 238 6.03 -15.40 -29.93
C LYS A 238 6.60 -16.69 -29.32
N VAL A 239 6.32 -16.97 -28.04
CA VAL A 239 6.68 -18.25 -27.39
C VAL A 239 5.51 -19.22 -27.44
N ARG A 240 5.79 -20.51 -27.71
CA ARG A 240 4.77 -21.56 -27.76
C ARG A 240 4.09 -21.77 -26.38
N PRO A 241 2.75 -21.67 -26.27
CA PRO A 241 2.06 -21.97 -25.02
C PRO A 241 2.03 -23.47 -24.73
N ARG A 242 2.20 -23.86 -23.45
CA ARG A 242 2.29 -25.26 -23.00
C ARG A 242 1.04 -26.11 -23.26
N ARG A 243 -0.13 -25.49 -23.54
CA ARG A 243 -1.41 -26.19 -23.77
C ARG A 243 -1.85 -26.08 -25.23
N ILE A 244 -1.16 -26.81 -26.13
CA ILE A 244 -1.81 -27.28 -27.36
C ILE A 244 -1.83 -28.80 -27.25
N ARG A 245 -2.99 -29.36 -26.89
CA ARG A 245 -3.29 -30.74 -27.29
C ARG A 245 -3.17 -30.75 -28.81
N PRO A 246 -2.48 -31.71 -29.45
CA PRO A 246 -2.51 -31.82 -30.89
C PRO A 246 -3.97 -32.09 -31.28
N LYS A 247 -4.72 -31.05 -31.65
CA LYS A 247 -5.91 -31.23 -32.47
C LYS A 247 -5.35 -31.75 -33.78
N SER A 248 -5.54 -33.06 -34.00
CA SER A 248 -5.65 -33.70 -35.30
C SER A 248 -4.91 -32.98 -36.41
N VAL A 249 -3.72 -33.49 -36.74
CA VAL A 249 -3.01 -33.22 -37.99
C VAL A 249 -4.03 -33.30 -39.13
N GLY A 250 -4.32 -32.14 -39.70
CA GLY A 250 -5.36 -31.96 -40.68
C GLY A 250 -5.30 -30.55 -41.26
N ARG A 251 -4.40 -30.40 -42.24
CA ARG A 251 -4.28 -29.27 -43.19
C ARG A 251 -3.49 -28.05 -42.72
N GLY A 252 -2.31 -27.89 -43.34
CA GLY A 252 -1.66 -26.61 -43.65
C GLY A 252 -1.21 -25.75 -42.46
N LEU A 253 -0.06 -26.05 -41.86
CA LEU A 253 0.67 -25.09 -41.05
C LEU A 253 1.80 -24.48 -41.90
N GLY A 254 1.73 -23.16 -42.12
CA GLY A 254 2.78 -22.37 -42.76
C GLY A 254 4.06 -22.25 -41.90
N PRO A 255 5.04 -21.42 -42.32
CA PRO A 255 6.44 -21.48 -41.86
C PRO A 255 6.73 -21.09 -40.39
N ASP A 256 5.78 -20.52 -39.64
CA ASP A 256 6.06 -19.90 -38.34
C ASP A 256 5.91 -20.86 -37.15
N ILE A 257 6.87 -21.79 -37.00
CA ILE A 257 6.99 -22.59 -35.79
C ILE A 257 7.56 -21.72 -34.67
N LYS A 258 6.70 -21.29 -33.74
CA LYS A 258 7.13 -20.56 -32.52
C LYS A 258 8.11 -21.41 -31.71
N PRO A 259 9.24 -20.83 -31.24
CA PRO A 259 10.20 -21.56 -30.42
C PRO A 259 9.56 -22.03 -29.11
N ASP A 260 10.08 -23.14 -28.60
CA ASP A 260 9.78 -23.55 -27.24
C ASP A 260 10.43 -22.60 -26.22
N PHE A 261 10.09 -22.78 -24.94
CA PHE A 261 10.59 -21.89 -23.89
C PHE A 261 12.12 -21.88 -23.79
N TRP A 262 12.78 -23.02 -23.92
CA TRP A 262 14.23 -23.12 -23.73
C TRP A 262 15.00 -22.66 -24.96
N SER A 263 14.54 -22.96 -26.17
CA SER A 263 15.10 -22.41 -27.41
C SER A 263 15.00 -20.88 -27.41
N ALA A 264 13.89 -20.32 -26.93
CA ALA A 264 13.76 -18.88 -26.78
C ALA A 264 14.70 -18.34 -25.69
N CYS A 265 14.85 -19.02 -24.54
CA CYS A 265 15.80 -18.59 -23.50
C CYS A 265 17.25 -18.57 -23.99
N ASP A 266 17.66 -19.56 -24.78
CA ASP A 266 19.00 -19.66 -25.37
C ASP A 266 19.28 -18.49 -26.33
N GLN A 267 18.32 -18.16 -27.19
CA GLN A 267 18.41 -17.01 -28.09
C GLN A 267 18.72 -15.68 -27.38
N PHE A 268 18.27 -15.51 -26.13
CA PHE A 268 18.48 -14.28 -25.36
C PHE A 268 19.56 -14.41 -24.27
N GLY A 269 20.32 -15.52 -24.23
CA GLY A 269 21.40 -15.72 -23.25
C GLY A 269 20.91 -15.85 -21.80
N LEU A 270 19.72 -16.43 -21.58
CA LEU A 270 19.07 -16.48 -20.26
C LEU A 270 19.18 -17.84 -19.55
N VAL A 271 19.79 -18.84 -20.20
CA VAL A 271 19.77 -20.24 -19.76
C VAL A 271 20.34 -20.40 -18.36
N ASP A 272 21.56 -19.91 -18.11
CA ASP A 272 22.26 -20.12 -16.83
C ASP A 272 21.49 -19.54 -15.64
N VAL A 273 21.02 -18.30 -15.77
CA VAL A 273 20.23 -17.62 -14.75
C VAL A 273 18.89 -18.30 -14.53
N PHE A 274 18.22 -18.73 -15.61
CA PHE A 274 16.92 -19.39 -15.49
C PHE A 274 17.02 -20.79 -14.89
N VAL A 275 18.09 -21.53 -15.17
CA VAL A 275 18.40 -22.80 -14.51
C VAL A 275 18.64 -22.55 -13.02
N LYS A 276 19.51 -21.60 -12.67
CA LYS A 276 19.82 -21.24 -11.27
C LYS A 276 18.57 -20.90 -10.46
N TYR A 277 17.69 -20.05 -11.01
CA TYR A 277 16.46 -19.61 -10.32
C TYR A 277 15.23 -20.47 -10.61
N ARG A 278 15.41 -21.63 -11.26
CA ARG A 278 14.35 -22.62 -11.57
C ARG A 278 13.17 -22.02 -12.37
N VAL A 279 13.48 -21.16 -13.33
CA VAL A 279 12.53 -20.52 -14.24
C VAL A 279 12.28 -21.44 -15.43
N THR A 280 11.33 -22.38 -15.27
CA THR A 280 11.12 -23.45 -16.26
C THR A 280 10.00 -23.20 -17.28
N ASN A 281 9.22 -22.12 -17.11
CA ASN A 281 8.08 -21.79 -17.95
C ASN A 281 7.59 -20.35 -17.71
N LEU A 282 6.62 -19.90 -18.50
CA LEU A 282 6.03 -18.56 -18.42
C LEU A 282 5.40 -18.21 -17.06
N VAL A 283 4.85 -19.19 -16.32
CA VAL A 283 4.31 -18.94 -14.98
C VAL A 283 5.44 -18.64 -14.01
N ARG A 284 6.52 -19.44 -14.07
CA ARG A 284 7.74 -19.22 -13.27
C ARG A 284 8.46 -17.95 -13.69
N LEU A 285 8.41 -17.54 -14.96
CA LEU A 285 8.92 -16.26 -15.43
C LEU A 285 8.21 -15.09 -14.73
N LYS A 286 6.87 -15.10 -14.66
CA LYS A 286 6.12 -14.07 -13.92
C LYS A 286 6.52 -14.03 -12.43
N SER A 287 6.71 -15.19 -11.80
CA SER A 287 7.22 -15.26 -10.43
C SER A 287 8.64 -14.70 -10.29
N PHE A 288 9.52 -15.00 -11.24
CA PHE A 288 10.90 -14.50 -11.27
C PHE A 288 10.92 -12.97 -11.39
N ILE A 289 10.19 -12.40 -12.35
CA ILE A 289 10.11 -10.95 -12.55
C ILE A 289 9.51 -10.26 -11.31
N SER A 290 8.49 -10.86 -10.69
CA SER A 290 7.92 -10.34 -9.44
C SER A 290 8.94 -10.30 -8.30
N ARG A 291 9.85 -11.28 -8.23
CA ARG A 291 10.93 -11.32 -7.22
C ARG A 291 12.04 -10.33 -7.55
N VAL A 292 12.38 -10.14 -8.82
CA VAL A 292 13.31 -9.08 -9.26
C VAL A 292 12.77 -7.70 -8.87
N GLN A 293 11.52 -7.39 -9.21
CA GLN A 293 10.86 -6.15 -8.80
C GLN A 293 10.85 -5.98 -7.28
N HIS A 294 10.56 -7.06 -6.53
CA HIS A 294 10.61 -7.02 -5.07
C HIS A 294 12.02 -6.73 -4.54
N GLY A 295 13.07 -7.36 -5.08
CA GLY A 295 14.46 -7.11 -4.70
C GLY A 295 14.86 -5.66 -4.93
N CYS A 296 14.60 -5.12 -6.13
CA CYS A 296 14.87 -3.72 -6.47
C CYS A 296 14.12 -2.76 -5.54
N LYS A 297 12.83 -3.03 -5.28
CA LYS A 297 12.01 -2.27 -4.33
C LYS A 297 12.60 -2.30 -2.91
N THR A 298 13.01 -3.47 -2.43
CA THR A 298 13.59 -3.62 -1.08
C THR A 298 14.89 -2.83 -0.95
N LEU A 299 15.78 -2.90 -1.95
CA LEU A 299 17.02 -2.11 -1.98
C LEU A 299 16.72 -0.62 -1.86
N MET A 300 15.83 -0.08 -2.71
CA MET A 300 15.41 1.33 -2.63
C MET A 300 14.84 1.69 -1.25
N HIS A 301 14.07 0.78 -0.65
CA HIS A 301 13.43 1.01 0.64
C HIS A 301 14.44 1.08 1.80
N ILE A 302 15.49 0.26 1.76
CA ILE A 302 16.59 0.26 2.75
C ILE A 302 17.32 1.61 2.72
N TYR A 303 17.71 2.10 1.54
CA TYR A 303 18.56 3.29 1.41
C TYR A 303 17.82 4.64 1.41
N SER A 304 16.49 4.65 1.24
CA SER A 304 15.70 5.89 1.20
C SER A 304 14.81 6.10 2.42
N GLY A 305 14.40 5.01 3.08
CA GLY A 305 13.42 5.07 4.17
C GLY A 305 12.04 5.51 3.73
N MET A 306 11.73 5.50 2.43
CA MET A 306 10.40 5.79 1.87
C MET A 306 9.34 4.86 2.48
N ARG A 307 8.06 5.26 2.42
CA ARG A 307 6.96 4.33 2.74
C ARG A 307 6.81 3.32 1.59
N SER A 308 6.36 2.10 1.91
CA SER A 308 6.14 1.04 0.91
C SER A 308 5.26 1.49 -0.28
N SER A 309 4.21 2.27 0.01
CA SER A 309 3.35 2.85 -1.03
C SER A 309 4.02 3.94 -1.87
N GLU A 310 4.96 4.69 -1.30
CA GLU A 310 5.72 5.74 -2.01
C GLU A 310 6.72 5.11 -2.98
N VAL A 311 7.42 4.03 -2.57
CA VAL A 311 8.34 3.30 -3.48
C VAL A 311 7.59 2.69 -4.65
N LEU A 312 6.41 2.10 -4.41
CA LEU A 312 5.58 1.56 -5.48
C LEU A 312 5.02 2.64 -6.41
N ALA A 313 4.88 3.89 -5.93
CA ALA A 313 4.41 5.02 -6.71
C ALA A 313 5.46 5.61 -7.67
N LEU A 314 6.72 5.18 -7.55
CA LEU A 314 7.82 5.72 -8.35
C LEU A 314 7.55 5.54 -9.85
N LYS A 315 8.02 6.52 -10.62
CA LYS A 315 7.92 6.56 -12.08
C LYS A 315 9.30 6.29 -12.69
N ILE A 316 9.31 5.92 -13.96
CA ILE A 316 10.53 5.88 -14.78
C ILE A 316 11.24 7.25 -14.70
N GLY A 317 12.57 7.26 -14.64
CA GLY A 317 13.39 8.48 -14.54
C GLY A 317 13.36 9.17 -13.17
N ALA A 318 12.83 8.54 -12.12
CA ALA A 318 12.77 9.10 -10.77
C ALA A 318 14.15 9.27 -10.09
N PHE A 319 15.14 8.43 -10.41
CA PHE A 319 16.48 8.50 -9.84
C PHE A 319 17.34 9.56 -10.53
N GLN A 320 18.00 10.44 -9.77
CA GLN A 320 18.83 11.51 -10.29
C GLN A 320 20.10 11.70 -9.44
N GLY A 321 21.23 11.91 -10.09
CA GLY A 321 22.48 12.36 -9.47
C GLY A 321 22.73 13.84 -9.75
N PHE A 322 23.28 14.56 -8.78
CA PHE A 322 23.71 15.95 -8.94
C PHE A 322 24.97 16.21 -8.13
N LYS A 323 25.76 17.21 -8.54
CA LYS A 323 26.93 17.65 -7.78
C LYS A 323 26.52 18.73 -6.79
N TYR A 324 26.93 18.61 -5.54
CA TYR A 324 26.73 19.61 -4.50
C TYR A 324 28.00 19.74 -3.67
N GLY A 325 28.60 20.93 -3.65
CA GLY A 325 29.85 21.18 -2.92
C GLY A 325 31.00 20.26 -3.33
N GLY A 326 31.10 19.90 -4.63
CA GLY A 326 32.11 18.96 -5.15
C GLY A 326 31.77 17.48 -4.96
N ASN A 327 30.83 17.13 -4.08
CA ASN A 327 30.41 15.77 -3.83
C ASN A 327 29.24 15.35 -4.74
N SER A 328 29.20 14.07 -5.11
CA SER A 328 28.08 13.50 -5.87
C SER A 328 26.97 13.09 -4.89
N VAL A 329 25.79 13.68 -5.05
CA VAL A 329 24.60 13.41 -4.24
C VAL A 329 23.53 12.78 -5.12
N TYR A 330 22.86 11.75 -4.61
CA TYR A 330 21.81 11.04 -5.33
C TYR A 330 20.46 11.25 -4.65
N LYS A 331 19.41 11.36 -5.46
CA LYS A 331 18.03 11.49 -4.98
C LYS A 331 17.06 10.67 -5.80
N ILE A 332 15.95 10.29 -5.18
CA ILE A 332 14.78 9.71 -5.82
C ILE A 332 13.65 10.73 -5.73
N ASN A 333 13.09 11.12 -6.87
CA ASN A 333 11.92 11.99 -6.95
C ASN A 333 10.64 11.15 -6.97
N GLY A 334 9.62 11.57 -6.24
CA GLY A 334 8.32 10.89 -6.22
C GLY A 334 7.22 11.76 -5.64
N GLU A 335 6.14 11.14 -5.20
CA GLU A 335 4.96 11.81 -4.67
C GLU A 335 4.59 11.20 -3.31
N THR A 336 4.12 12.03 -2.38
CA THR A 336 3.62 11.59 -1.06
C THR A 336 2.24 12.16 -0.79
N SER A 337 1.31 11.32 -0.31
CA SER A 337 -0.07 11.69 0.00
C SER A 337 -0.45 11.68 1.47
N LYS A 338 0.30 10.96 2.31
CA LYS A 338 -0.13 10.68 3.69
C LYS A 338 -0.26 11.90 4.61
N LEU A 339 0.37 13.02 4.26
CA LEU A 339 0.39 14.21 5.12
C LEU A 339 -0.63 15.28 4.74
N HIS A 340 -1.11 15.28 3.49
CA HIS A 340 -1.89 16.39 2.94
C HIS A 340 -3.19 15.93 2.28
N GLY A 341 -3.51 14.63 2.30
CA GLY A 341 -4.66 14.09 1.54
C GLY A 341 -4.53 14.24 0.02
N VAL A 342 -3.40 14.76 -0.46
CA VAL A 342 -3.08 15.13 -1.85
C VAL A 342 -1.68 14.65 -2.19
N ASN A 343 -1.47 14.22 -3.43
CA ASN A 343 -0.14 13.83 -3.94
C ASN A 343 0.75 15.07 -4.11
N LYS A 344 1.69 15.28 -3.18
CA LYS A 344 2.69 16.34 -3.30
C LYS A 344 4.01 15.78 -3.84
N LYS A 345 4.60 16.44 -4.84
CA LYS A 345 5.95 16.12 -5.33
C LYS A 345 6.97 16.28 -4.21
N THR A 346 7.83 15.29 -4.04
CA THR A 346 8.90 15.31 -3.03
C THR A 346 10.11 14.49 -3.50
N SER A 347 11.20 14.58 -2.75
CA SER A 347 12.42 13.83 -3.03
C SER A 347 13.02 13.23 -1.77
N TRP A 348 13.73 12.12 -1.93
CA TRP A 348 14.49 11.43 -0.89
C TRP A 348 15.95 11.37 -1.30
N ILE A 349 16.85 11.75 -0.38
CA ILE A 349 18.28 11.55 -0.59
C ILE A 349 18.58 10.06 -0.44
N THR A 350 19.45 9.53 -1.28
CA THR A 350 19.82 8.12 -1.28
C THR A 350 21.28 7.94 -1.68
N SER A 351 21.71 6.68 -1.75
CA SER A 351 23.09 6.33 -2.08
C SER A 351 23.23 5.80 -3.50
N TYR A 352 24.47 5.75 -4.00
CA TYR A 352 24.77 5.32 -5.37
C TYR A 352 24.38 3.86 -5.63
N GLU A 353 24.46 3.01 -4.60
CA GLU A 353 24.16 1.57 -4.66
C GLU A 353 22.74 1.29 -5.14
N VAL A 354 21.81 2.23 -4.98
CA VAL A 354 20.43 2.12 -5.47
C VAL A 354 20.35 2.15 -7.00
N ARG A 355 21.34 2.74 -7.68
CA ARG A 355 21.36 2.94 -9.13
C ARG A 355 21.10 1.64 -9.89
N THR A 356 21.85 0.57 -9.60
CA THR A 356 21.72 -0.70 -10.32
C THR A 356 20.32 -1.28 -10.18
N GLY A 357 19.78 -1.28 -8.96
CA GLY A 357 18.40 -1.73 -8.71
C GLY A 357 17.35 -0.87 -9.42
N PHE A 358 17.60 0.44 -9.54
CA PHE A 358 16.73 1.34 -10.30
C PHE A 358 16.75 1.06 -11.80
N GLU A 359 17.94 0.92 -12.40
CA GLU A 359 18.11 0.63 -13.81
C GLU A 359 17.49 -0.72 -14.20
N VAL A 360 17.63 -1.76 -13.36
CA VAL A 360 16.96 -3.06 -13.56
C VAL A 360 15.44 -2.92 -13.55
N ALA A 361 14.88 -2.24 -12.53
CA ALA A 361 13.44 -2.04 -12.43
C ALA A 361 12.88 -1.23 -13.61
N GLU A 362 13.62 -0.20 -14.04
CA GLU A 362 13.27 0.65 -15.17
C GLU A 362 13.27 -0.13 -16.49
N ALA A 363 14.32 -0.90 -16.78
CA ALA A 363 14.41 -1.72 -17.98
C ALA A 363 13.25 -2.73 -18.08
N ILE A 364 12.94 -3.42 -16.98
CA ILE A 364 11.81 -4.36 -16.91
C ILE A 364 10.48 -3.63 -17.11
N SER A 365 10.31 -2.45 -16.49
CA SER A 365 9.08 -1.67 -16.67
C SER A 365 8.87 -1.24 -18.11
N ILE A 366 9.92 -0.78 -18.78
CA ILE A 366 9.88 -0.42 -20.20
C ILE A 366 9.51 -1.63 -21.06
N ALA A 367 10.11 -2.79 -20.80
CA ALA A 367 9.82 -4.02 -21.54
C ALA A 367 8.36 -4.46 -21.39
N ILE A 368 7.83 -4.49 -20.16
CA ILE A 368 6.43 -4.82 -19.88
C ILE A 368 5.50 -3.82 -20.56
N SER A 369 5.83 -2.52 -20.48
CA SER A 369 5.00 -1.45 -21.03
C SER A 369 4.95 -1.48 -22.57
N LYS A 370 6.08 -1.80 -23.23
CA LYS A 370 6.15 -1.98 -24.68
C LYS A 370 5.27 -3.14 -25.14
N GLY A 371 5.31 -4.26 -24.42
CA GLY A 371 4.54 -5.46 -24.75
C GLY A 371 3.01 -5.28 -24.70
N VAL A 372 2.50 -4.26 -24.00
CA VAL A 372 1.06 -4.02 -23.83
C VAL A 372 0.59 -2.68 -24.43
N GLY A 373 1.50 -1.87 -24.97
CA GLY A 373 1.14 -0.56 -25.54
C GLY A 373 0.67 0.47 -24.49
N LEU A 374 1.19 0.43 -23.27
CA LEU A 374 0.84 1.41 -22.23
C LEU A 374 1.27 2.83 -22.64
N LEU A 375 0.35 3.81 -22.52
CA LEU A 375 0.57 5.23 -22.84
C LEU A 375 1.82 5.79 -22.12
N GLN A 376 2.61 6.60 -22.85
CA GLN A 376 3.98 6.96 -22.46
C GLN A 376 4.11 7.86 -21.23
N GLU A 377 3.13 8.72 -20.94
CA GLU A 377 3.34 9.86 -20.02
C GLU A 377 3.27 9.52 -18.52
N LYS A 378 2.83 8.31 -18.12
CA LYS A 378 2.67 7.93 -16.71
C LYS A 378 3.14 6.50 -16.40
N LYS A 379 4.26 6.07 -16.99
CA LYS A 379 4.77 4.71 -16.77
C LYS A 379 5.29 4.52 -15.33
N PRO A 380 4.70 3.59 -14.55
CA PRO A 380 5.20 3.29 -13.22
C PRO A 380 6.52 2.54 -13.29
N LEU A 381 7.37 2.69 -12.30
CA LEU A 381 8.61 1.92 -12.18
C LEU A 381 8.35 0.44 -11.89
N PHE A 382 7.25 0.13 -11.19
CA PHE A 382 6.86 -1.23 -10.83
C PHE A 382 5.49 -1.61 -11.40
N PRO A 383 5.38 -1.90 -12.71
CA PRO A 383 4.13 -2.38 -13.30
C PRO A 383 3.84 -3.83 -12.89
N SER A 384 2.56 -4.22 -12.95
CA SER A 384 2.14 -5.59 -12.65
C SER A 384 2.70 -6.59 -13.65
N VAL A 385 3.24 -7.71 -13.16
CA VAL A 385 3.70 -8.83 -14.02
C VAL A 385 2.55 -9.50 -14.80
N ASN A 386 1.30 -9.23 -14.44
CA ASN A 386 0.14 -9.74 -15.17
C ASN A 386 0.00 -9.16 -16.58
N TYR A 387 0.64 -8.02 -16.85
CA TYR A 387 0.76 -7.45 -18.19
C TYR A 387 1.51 -8.40 -19.16
N ILE A 388 2.31 -9.35 -18.66
CA ILE A 388 3.11 -10.30 -19.47
C ILE A 388 2.27 -11.53 -19.89
N SER A 389 0.96 -11.40 -20.13
CA SER A 389 0.11 -12.56 -20.44
C SER A 389 0.02 -12.83 -21.94
N SER A 390 0.42 -14.05 -22.34
CA SER A 390 0.17 -14.59 -23.68
C SER A 390 -1.32 -14.87 -23.87
N GLY A 391 -2.05 -14.01 -24.58
CA GLY A 391 -3.31 -14.34 -25.26
C GLY A 391 -4.61 -14.42 -24.44
N CYS A 392 -4.60 -14.35 -23.12
CA CYS A 392 -5.83 -14.19 -22.33
C CYS A 392 -5.89 -12.78 -21.77
N GLY A 393 -6.84 -11.99 -22.27
CA GLY A 393 -7.20 -10.68 -21.76
C GLY A 393 -7.60 -10.77 -20.29
N VAL A 394 -6.60 -10.69 -19.41
CA VAL A 394 -6.84 -10.18 -18.06
C VAL A 394 -7.34 -8.76 -18.31
N GLY A 395 -8.58 -8.46 -17.92
CA GLY A 395 -9.20 -7.14 -18.05
C GLY A 395 -8.38 -6.09 -17.30
N LEU A 396 -7.29 -5.69 -17.92
CA LEU A 396 -6.38 -4.67 -17.47
C LEU A 396 -6.99 -3.38 -17.97
N ASP A 397 -7.56 -2.65 -17.03
CA ASP A 397 -8.15 -1.35 -17.32
C ASP A 397 -7.05 -0.42 -17.88
N PRO A 398 -7.18 0.05 -19.14
CA PRO A 398 -6.18 0.91 -19.76
C PRO A 398 -6.07 2.28 -19.07
N LYS A 399 -7.09 2.71 -18.31
CA LYS A 399 -7.12 4.03 -17.65
C LYS A 399 -6.35 4.08 -16.35
N VAL A 400 -6.14 2.95 -15.68
CA VAL A 400 -5.41 2.89 -14.39
C VAL A 400 -4.37 1.77 -14.40
N ALA A 401 -3.10 2.15 -14.47
CA ALA A 401 -1.98 1.22 -14.45
C ALA A 401 -2.01 0.35 -13.17
N CYS A 402 -2.00 -0.97 -13.36
CA CYS A 402 -1.88 -1.93 -12.28
C CYS A 402 -0.41 -2.02 -11.85
N LEU A 403 -0.12 -1.71 -10.59
CA LEU A 403 1.23 -1.80 -10.06
C LEU A 403 1.54 -3.21 -9.57
N ALA A 404 2.84 -3.51 -9.46
CA ALA A 404 3.33 -4.74 -8.85
C ALA A 404 2.79 -4.85 -7.42
N LYS A 405 2.20 -6.00 -7.11
CA LYS A 405 1.74 -6.32 -5.75
C LYS A 405 2.42 -7.61 -5.31
N THR A 406 3.48 -7.48 -4.52
CA THR A 406 4.01 -8.61 -3.74
C THR A 406 3.12 -8.76 -2.52
N THR A 407 1.99 -9.47 -2.69
CA THR A 407 1.06 -9.73 -1.57
C THR A 407 1.25 -11.13 -1.01
N LEU A 408 1.84 -12.03 -1.82
CA LEU A 408 2.08 -13.42 -1.47
C LEU A 408 3.56 -13.60 -1.10
N LYS A 409 3.81 -14.28 0.01
CA LYS A 409 5.17 -14.62 0.48
C LYS A 409 6.02 -15.29 -0.60
N SER A 410 5.40 -16.11 -1.46
CA SER A 410 6.09 -16.80 -2.56
C SER A 410 6.66 -15.86 -3.63
N GLN A 411 6.22 -14.60 -3.68
CA GLN A 411 6.66 -13.59 -4.64
C GLN A 411 7.81 -12.72 -4.10
N GLU A 412 8.24 -12.92 -2.86
CA GLU A 412 9.34 -12.18 -2.25
C GLU A 412 10.70 -12.73 -2.71
N VAL A 413 11.67 -11.82 -2.85
CA VAL A 413 13.05 -12.15 -3.25
C VAL A 413 13.73 -13.09 -2.27
N TYR A 414 13.34 -13.06 -0.99
CA TYR A 414 13.93 -13.89 0.08
C TYR A 414 13.84 -15.40 -0.20
N ASN A 415 12.90 -15.84 -1.05
CA ASN A 415 12.81 -17.25 -1.46
C ASN A 415 13.98 -17.72 -2.35
N TYR A 416 14.86 -16.82 -2.78
CA TYR A 416 16.10 -17.13 -3.49
C TYR A 416 17.33 -17.08 -2.60
N PHE A 417 17.19 -16.61 -1.37
CA PHE A 417 18.30 -16.51 -0.44
C PHE A 417 18.31 -17.71 0.50
N ASP A 418 19.48 -17.98 1.05
CA ASP A 418 19.69 -19.06 1.99
C ASP A 418 19.10 -18.68 3.36
N ASP A 419 18.03 -19.35 3.75
CA ASP A 419 17.27 -19.09 4.98
C ASP A 419 18.14 -19.28 6.23
N ASP A 420 19.16 -20.14 6.18
CA ASP A 420 20.07 -20.38 7.31
C ASP A 420 20.87 -19.13 7.69
N LYS A 421 21.20 -18.26 6.73
CA LYS A 421 21.89 -16.99 7.01
C LYS A 421 21.03 -16.02 7.83
N TYR A 422 19.71 -16.16 7.73
CA TYR A 422 18.71 -15.27 8.35
C TYR A 422 18.14 -15.82 9.67
N LYS A 423 18.61 -16.98 10.14
CA LYS A 423 18.27 -17.46 11.48
C LYS A 423 18.80 -16.51 12.54
N ILE A 424 17.95 -16.20 13.53
CA ILE A 424 18.28 -15.34 14.65
C ILE A 424 19.32 -16.04 15.52
N LYS A 425 20.43 -15.37 15.79
CA LYS A 425 21.49 -15.84 16.70
C LYS A 425 21.36 -15.16 18.07
N GLY A 426 22.07 -15.68 19.08
CA GLY A 426 22.08 -15.10 20.43
C GLY A 426 22.35 -13.59 20.43
N LEU A 427 23.41 -13.15 19.76
CA LEU A 427 23.75 -11.72 19.64
C LEU A 427 22.65 -10.87 18.97
N ASP A 428 21.87 -11.44 18.05
CA ASP A 428 20.76 -10.71 17.42
C ASP A 428 19.58 -10.58 18.39
N PHE A 429 19.35 -11.59 19.24
CA PHE A 429 18.32 -11.59 20.27
C PHE A 429 18.69 -10.65 21.42
N ASP A 430 19.95 -10.70 21.89
CA ASP A 430 20.48 -9.78 22.91
C ASP A 430 20.36 -8.32 22.44
N PHE A 431 20.60 -8.06 21.14
CA PHE A 431 20.36 -6.76 20.54
C PHE A 431 18.89 -6.33 20.68
N LEU A 432 17.93 -7.19 20.38
CA LEU A 432 16.51 -6.87 20.52
C LEU A 432 16.10 -6.62 21.98
N GLU A 433 16.56 -7.46 22.92
CA GLU A 433 16.30 -7.26 24.35
C GLU A 433 16.90 -5.95 24.85
N SER A 434 18.09 -5.57 24.37
CA SER A 434 18.70 -4.27 24.72
C SER A 434 17.91 -3.06 24.21
N LEU A 435 17.12 -3.22 23.13
CA LEU A 435 16.27 -2.16 22.61
C LEU A 435 15.00 -1.98 23.44
N ASP A 436 14.32 -3.09 23.71
CA ASP A 436 13.05 -3.11 24.45
C ASP A 436 13.02 -4.28 25.44
N PRO A 437 13.52 -4.07 26.68
CA PRO A 437 13.62 -5.13 27.69
C PRO A 437 12.27 -5.65 28.20
N PHE A 438 11.19 -4.86 28.07
CA PHE A 438 9.86 -5.22 28.57
C PHE A 438 8.99 -5.89 27.52
N ARG A 439 9.48 -6.00 26.28
CA ARG A 439 8.79 -6.67 25.20
C ARG A 439 9.13 -8.15 25.17
N ASP A 440 8.11 -8.99 25.21
CA ASP A 440 8.28 -10.40 24.90
C ASP A 440 8.52 -10.60 23.39
N TRP A 441 9.79 -10.65 23.02
CA TRP A 441 10.23 -10.89 21.65
C TRP A 441 9.94 -12.31 21.17
N ARG A 442 9.86 -13.28 22.09
CA ARG A 442 9.60 -14.69 21.75
C ARG A 442 8.15 -14.89 21.34
N GLU A 443 7.21 -14.28 22.05
CA GLU A 443 5.79 -14.26 21.65
C GLU A 443 5.58 -13.60 20.27
N ASP A 444 6.42 -12.63 19.92
CA ASP A 444 6.37 -11.95 18.63
C ASP A 444 7.06 -12.74 17.49
N GLY A 445 7.57 -13.95 17.79
CA GLY A 445 8.21 -14.84 16.83
C GLY A 445 9.68 -14.52 16.54
N PHE A 446 10.35 -13.77 17.42
CA PHE A 446 11.78 -13.49 17.36
C PHE A 446 12.51 -14.34 18.41
N GLU A 447 12.64 -15.63 18.12
CA GLU A 447 13.37 -16.57 18.97
C GLU A 447 14.68 -17.03 18.29
N VAL A 448 15.69 -17.37 19.08
CA VAL A 448 16.96 -17.89 18.56
C VAL A 448 16.70 -19.17 17.75
N GLY A 449 17.26 -19.25 16.55
CA GLY A 449 17.06 -20.35 15.61
C GLY A 449 15.89 -20.16 14.63
N SER A 450 14.94 -19.27 14.92
CA SER A 450 13.87 -18.91 13.98
C SER A 450 14.39 -18.00 12.86
N SER A 451 13.80 -18.10 11.67
CA SER A 451 14.20 -17.30 10.51
C SER A 451 13.60 -15.89 10.57
N TRP A 452 14.45 -14.86 10.47
CA TRP A 452 14.01 -13.47 10.51
C TRP A 452 13.08 -13.12 9.34
N ARG A 453 11.93 -12.52 9.65
CA ARG A 453 10.96 -12.07 8.65
C ARG A 453 11.08 -10.57 8.41
N PHE A 454 11.49 -10.23 7.20
CA PHE A 454 11.64 -8.85 6.74
C PHE A 454 10.30 -8.24 6.29
N THR A 455 10.02 -7.03 6.75
CA THR A 455 8.84 -6.25 6.33
C THR A 455 9.25 -4.84 5.92
N SER A 456 8.48 -4.20 5.04
CA SER A 456 8.78 -2.82 4.64
C SER A 456 8.81 -1.85 5.82
N HIS A 457 7.99 -2.07 6.86
CA HIS A 457 7.98 -1.18 8.02
C HIS A 457 9.26 -1.27 8.86
N GLN A 458 9.87 -2.46 8.94
CA GLN A 458 11.16 -2.64 9.62
C GLN A 458 12.27 -1.82 8.96
N PHE A 459 12.43 -1.86 7.63
CA PHE A 459 13.49 -1.11 6.93
C PHE A 459 13.45 0.39 7.25
N ARG A 460 12.25 0.96 7.25
CA ARG A 460 12.07 2.38 7.55
C ARG A 460 12.39 2.71 9.01
N ARG A 461 12.00 1.86 9.97
CA ARG A 461 12.37 2.03 11.38
C ARG A 461 13.88 1.85 11.58
N THR A 462 14.46 0.82 10.98
CA THR A 462 15.89 0.51 11.02
C THR A 462 16.74 1.68 10.50
N LEU A 463 16.36 2.29 9.38
CA LEU A 463 17.05 3.49 8.88
C LEU A 463 16.98 4.64 9.90
N ALA A 464 15.79 4.92 10.44
CA ALA A 464 15.60 5.99 11.42
C ALA A 464 16.43 5.77 12.69
N PHE A 465 16.42 4.53 13.19
CA PHE A 465 17.18 4.11 14.36
C PHE A 465 18.68 4.31 14.17
N TYR A 466 19.28 3.71 13.14
CA TYR A 466 20.73 3.82 12.93
C TYR A 466 21.16 5.23 12.54
N ALA A 467 20.34 5.99 11.80
CA ALA A 467 20.62 7.39 11.51
C ALA A 467 20.69 8.23 12.79
N MET A 468 19.74 8.05 13.73
CA MET A 468 19.75 8.76 15.02
C MET A 468 20.94 8.37 15.90
N GLN A 469 21.36 7.10 15.89
CA GLN A 469 22.50 6.64 16.67
C GLN A 469 23.86 7.06 16.08
N SER A 470 23.92 7.38 14.77
CA SER A 470 25.18 7.65 14.07
C SER A 470 25.86 8.98 14.40
N SER A 471 25.25 9.82 15.26
CA SER A 471 25.62 11.22 15.58
C SER A 471 25.83 12.19 14.39
N ASN A 472 25.80 11.68 13.17
CA ASN A 472 26.07 12.39 11.92
C ASN A 472 24.82 12.98 11.26
N VAL A 473 23.62 12.63 11.74
CA VAL A 473 22.35 13.04 11.14
C VAL A 473 21.54 13.86 12.12
N SER A 474 21.28 15.13 11.78
CA SER A 474 20.42 15.98 12.60
C SER A 474 18.95 15.56 12.53
N LEU A 475 18.25 15.72 13.66
CA LEU A 475 16.82 15.37 13.77
C LEU A 475 15.93 16.10 12.75
N PRO A 476 16.15 17.40 12.42
CA PRO A 476 15.41 18.06 11.34
C PRO A 476 15.66 17.41 9.97
N SER A 477 16.89 16.97 9.67
CA SER A 477 17.23 16.29 8.42
C SER A 477 16.53 14.94 8.32
N LEU A 478 16.53 14.15 9.39
CA LEU A 478 15.83 12.87 9.44
C LEU A 478 14.30 13.05 9.32
N LYS A 479 13.72 14.06 9.98
CA LYS A 479 12.30 14.41 9.84
C LYS A 479 11.96 14.73 8.37
N ARG A 480 12.81 15.50 7.67
CA ARG A 480 12.66 15.85 6.25
C ARG A 480 12.85 14.64 5.33
N GLN A 481 13.77 13.72 5.63
CA GLN A 481 13.97 12.49 4.87
C GLN A 481 12.73 11.58 4.99
N LEU A 482 12.24 11.36 6.20
CA LEU A 482 11.10 10.49 6.46
C LEU A 482 9.75 11.13 6.09
N LYS A 483 9.66 12.45 5.88
CA LYS A 483 8.37 13.15 5.69
C LYS A 483 7.47 12.92 6.91
N HIS A 484 7.99 13.21 8.10
CA HIS A 484 7.23 13.20 9.35
C HIS A 484 6.66 14.58 9.65
N ILE A 485 5.44 14.62 10.20
CA ILE A 485 4.73 15.87 10.53
C ILE A 485 5.39 16.52 11.75
N SER A 486 5.55 15.76 12.83
CA SER A 486 6.13 16.25 14.08
C SER A 486 7.54 15.73 14.31
N ARG A 487 8.24 16.39 15.22
CA ARG A 487 9.54 15.94 15.73
C ARG A 487 9.38 14.63 16.50
N ASP A 488 8.31 14.51 17.28
CA ASP A 488 8.05 13.36 18.15
C ASP A 488 7.82 12.09 17.34
N MET A 489 7.18 12.18 16.17
CA MET A 489 7.12 11.05 15.24
C MET A 489 8.51 10.56 14.83
N THR A 490 9.47 11.46 14.63
CA THR A 490 10.84 11.07 14.23
C THR A 490 11.57 10.43 15.40
N ILE A 491 11.44 11.00 16.60
CA ILE A 491 11.99 10.42 17.84
C ILE A 491 11.40 9.02 18.07
N TYR A 492 10.08 8.85 17.96
CA TYR A 492 9.41 7.55 18.11
C TYR A 492 9.94 6.48 17.13
N TYR A 493 10.31 6.87 15.90
CA TYR A 493 10.85 5.93 14.93
C TYR A 493 12.31 5.53 15.22
N GLY A 494 13.12 6.43 15.79
CA GLY A 494 14.52 6.15 16.07
C GLY A 494 14.85 5.86 17.53
N SER A 495 13.88 5.88 18.44
CA SER A 495 14.08 5.51 19.84
C SER A 495 14.12 3.99 20.01
N SER A 496 14.99 3.54 20.93
CA SER A 496 15.04 2.15 21.39
C SER A 496 13.79 1.79 22.19
N PHE A 497 13.29 2.74 23.01
CA PHE A 497 12.23 2.53 23.98
C PHE A 497 11.03 3.44 23.70
N SER A 498 9.81 2.89 23.66
CA SER A 498 8.60 3.63 23.24
C SER A 498 8.00 4.56 24.28
N ASP A 499 8.41 4.50 25.57
CA ASP A 499 7.79 5.31 26.64
C ASP A 499 8.78 6.05 27.58
N GLY A 500 10.10 5.96 27.37
CA GLY A 500 11.08 6.50 28.34
C GLY A 500 11.97 7.66 27.85
N PHE A 501 12.05 7.95 26.55
CA PHE A 501 13.06 8.89 26.03
C PHE A 501 12.64 10.37 26.07
N VAL A 502 11.41 10.69 26.49
CA VAL A 502 10.99 12.10 26.64
C VAL A 502 11.61 12.75 27.88
N GLY A 503 12.04 11.96 28.88
CA GLY A 503 12.64 12.46 30.12
C GLY A 503 14.18 12.50 30.15
N ALA A 504 14.87 11.84 29.22
CA ALA A 504 16.32 11.66 29.26
C ALA A 504 17.02 12.25 28.02
N LEU A 505 16.63 13.48 27.64
CA LEU A 505 17.51 14.31 26.82
C LEU A 505 18.63 14.80 27.75
N ASP A 506 19.76 14.10 27.66
CA ASP A 506 21.06 14.45 28.23
C ASP A 506 21.26 15.98 28.26
N GLU A 507 21.67 16.54 29.41
CA GLU A 507 21.81 17.99 29.61
C GLU A 507 22.76 18.65 28.59
N GLY A 508 23.66 17.85 27.98
CA GLY A 508 24.53 18.26 26.88
C GLY A 508 23.82 18.49 25.53
N PHE A 509 22.67 17.86 25.28
CA PHE A 509 21.91 18.08 24.05
C PHE A 509 21.03 19.35 24.14
N VAL A 510 20.53 19.66 25.35
CA VAL A 510 19.77 20.89 25.62
C VAL A 510 20.67 22.13 25.58
N SER A 511 21.95 22.03 25.99
CA SER A 511 22.92 23.12 25.89
C SER A 511 23.25 23.45 24.43
N THR A 512 23.40 22.43 23.58
CA THR A 512 23.59 22.59 22.12
C THR A 512 22.37 23.23 21.44
N LEU A 513 21.16 23.00 21.96
CA LEU A 513 19.93 23.62 21.44
C LEU A 513 19.71 25.07 21.91
N LYS A 514 20.33 25.48 23.03
CA LYS A 514 20.29 26.87 23.51
C LYS A 514 21.26 27.78 22.74
N SER A 515 22.39 27.25 22.26
CA SER A 515 23.34 28.02 21.44
C SER A 515 22.83 28.29 20.02
N GLU A 516 22.08 27.37 19.42
CA GLU A 516 21.49 27.57 18.08
C GLU A 516 20.30 28.56 18.04
N LYS A 517 19.68 28.87 19.18
CA LYS A 517 18.63 29.92 19.28
C LYS A 517 19.18 31.34 19.40
N ALA A 518 20.49 31.52 19.56
CA ALA A 518 21.13 32.84 19.67
C ALA A 518 21.69 33.35 18.33
N ILE A 519 21.63 32.55 17.27
CA ILE A 519 22.06 32.94 15.92
C ILE A 519 21.05 32.36 14.92
N GLY A 520 19.93 33.06 14.72
CA GLY A 520 18.88 32.66 13.77
C GLY A 520 17.57 33.38 13.99
#